data_AF-A0A7K1CW85-F1
#
_entry.id   AF-A0A7K1CW85-F1
#
_cell.length_a   1.000
_cell.length_b   1.000
_cell.length_c   1.000
_cell.angle_alpha   90.00
_cell.angle_beta   90.00
_cell.angle_gamma   90.00
#
_symmetry.space_group_name_H-M   'P 1'
#
loop_
_entity.id
_entity.type
_entity.pdbx_description
1 polymer ?
#
loop_
_entity_poly.entity_id
_entity_poly.type
_entity_poly.pdbx_seq_one_letter_code
_entity_poly.pdbx_strand_id
1 'polypeptide(L)'
;MSHGENNETTNEVVPVEQSSTEVNLPKTQLPLHVLRRADVDPIAAARAERQVSIMFLLSAVFTVLAMVSFFAIPVDLYIRVPGPGVTSASNLALGISLGLAIFLIGTGAIHWARKLMPDDEVVQERHPYASSKQIRESVMQEIREGGVESGFATRKIVRRSLLTALAVLPLPAVVLALDFGPMPQNELRETIWAKGIRLVTDPTGRYLRPEDFSVGSLVSAHPEN
;
A
#
# COMPACT_ATOMS: atom_id res chain seq x y z
N MET A 1 67.02 20.71 -48.23
CA MET A 1 66.98 21.85 -47.29
C MET A 1 65.60 22.48 -47.44
N SER A 2 64.62 22.18 -46.57
CA SER A 2 64.25 22.89 -45.32
C SER A 2 63.98 24.39 -45.56
N HIS A 3 62.89 25.07 -45.20
CA HIS A 3 61.69 24.94 -44.35
C HIS A 3 60.57 25.75 -45.08
N GLY A 4 59.25 25.64 -44.92
CA GLY A 4 58.38 25.42 -43.76
C GLY A 4 57.58 26.72 -43.49
N GLU A 5 56.28 26.76 -43.80
CA GLU A 5 55.34 27.70 -43.17
C GLU A 5 53.89 27.23 -43.31
N ASN A 6 53.19 27.25 -42.17
CA ASN A 6 51.89 26.63 -41.92
C ASN A 6 50.79 27.68 -42.14
N ASN A 7 49.69 27.32 -42.82
CA ASN A 7 48.52 28.19 -42.90
C ASN A 7 47.32 27.50 -42.24
N GLU A 8 46.98 27.99 -41.04
CA GLU A 8 45.85 27.55 -40.24
C GLU A 8 44.54 28.06 -40.86
N THR A 9 43.60 27.13 -41.10
CA THR A 9 42.22 27.45 -41.48
C THR A 9 41.42 27.89 -40.26
N THR A 10 41.24 29.20 -40.07
CA THR A 10 40.24 29.75 -39.14
C THR A 10 38.85 29.62 -39.76
N ASN A 11 38.04 28.72 -39.23
CA ASN A 11 36.61 28.62 -39.51
C ASN A 11 35.90 29.84 -38.90
N GLU A 12 35.45 30.76 -39.75
CA GLU A 12 34.64 31.90 -39.38
C GLU A 12 33.20 31.42 -39.12
N VAL A 13 32.81 31.40 -37.84
CA VAL A 13 31.44 31.07 -37.42
C VAL A 13 30.58 32.31 -37.63
N VAL A 14 29.76 32.29 -38.68
CA VAL A 14 28.71 33.29 -38.91
C VAL A 14 27.71 33.24 -37.76
N PRO A 15 27.42 34.37 -37.06
CA PRO A 15 26.40 34.38 -36.01
C PRO A 15 25.02 34.27 -36.63
N VAL A 16 24.31 33.18 -36.35
CA VAL A 16 22.88 33.07 -36.68
C VAL A 16 22.13 33.92 -35.67
N GLU A 17 21.75 35.12 -36.10
CA GLU A 17 20.84 36.00 -35.39
C GLU A 17 19.48 35.29 -35.31
N GLN A 18 19.21 34.62 -34.18
CA GLN A 18 17.91 34.02 -33.90
C GLN A 18 16.92 35.15 -33.61
N SER A 19 16.38 35.73 -34.68
CA SER A 19 15.11 36.46 -34.65
C SER A 19 14.06 35.52 -34.06
N SER A 20 13.75 35.72 -32.78
CA SER A 20 12.60 35.12 -32.11
C SER A 20 11.34 35.69 -32.75
N THR A 21 10.94 35.13 -33.89
CA THR A 21 9.58 35.23 -34.37
C THR A 21 8.75 34.46 -33.34
N GLU A 22 8.17 35.19 -32.40
CA GLU A 22 7.14 34.70 -31.51
C GLU A 22 5.99 34.25 -32.41
N VAL A 23 6.00 32.96 -32.78
CA VAL A 23 4.89 32.32 -33.47
C VAL A 23 3.74 32.38 -32.47
N ASN A 24 2.84 33.33 -32.70
CA ASN A 24 1.57 33.45 -32.00
C ASN A 24 0.75 32.20 -32.35
N LEU A 25 1.06 31.10 -31.65
CA LEU A 25 0.26 29.90 -31.70
C LEU A 25 -1.10 30.29 -31.12
N PRO A 26 -2.21 30.05 -31.84
CA PRO A 26 -3.52 30.28 -31.26
C PRO A 26 -3.56 29.46 -29.97
N LYS A 27 -3.81 30.11 -28.83
CA LYS A 27 -4.10 29.43 -27.55
C LYS A 27 -4.97 28.24 -27.90
N THR A 28 -4.43 27.03 -27.76
CA THR A 28 -5.13 25.80 -28.12
C THR A 28 -6.50 25.89 -27.49
N GLN A 29 -7.53 26.05 -28.32
CA GLN A 29 -8.88 26.24 -27.82
C GLN A 29 -9.26 24.91 -27.18
N LEU A 30 -9.13 24.85 -25.85
CA LEU A 30 -9.63 23.75 -25.06
C LEU A 30 -11.11 23.57 -25.42
N PRO A 31 -11.58 22.35 -25.69
CA PRO A 31 -13.01 22.10 -25.84
C PRO A 31 -13.78 22.75 -24.67
N LEU A 32 -14.98 23.25 -24.96
CA LEU A 32 -15.81 23.90 -23.94
C LEU A 32 -16.09 22.88 -22.81
N HIS A 33 -15.61 23.18 -21.60
CA HIS A 33 -15.79 22.34 -20.44
C HIS A 33 -17.27 22.02 -20.21
N VAL A 34 -17.64 20.74 -20.31
CA VAL A 34 -19.02 20.27 -20.13
C VAL A 34 -19.28 20.07 -18.64
N LEU A 35 -20.00 21.01 -18.04
CA LEU A 35 -20.37 20.95 -16.62
C LEU A 35 -21.20 19.68 -16.32
N ARG A 36 -20.82 18.95 -15.26
CA ARG A 36 -21.57 17.78 -14.80
C ARG A 36 -22.80 18.26 -14.03
N ARG A 37 -23.84 17.43 -13.95
CA ARG A 37 -25.04 17.76 -13.15
C ARG A 37 -24.72 18.07 -11.67
N ALA A 38 -23.64 17.51 -11.14
CA ALA A 38 -23.21 17.78 -9.77
C ALA A 38 -22.55 19.16 -9.59
N ASP A 39 -22.10 19.80 -10.68
CA ASP A 39 -21.50 21.13 -10.65
C ASP A 39 -22.58 22.22 -10.73
N VAL A 40 -23.74 21.89 -11.29
CA VAL A 40 -24.88 22.81 -11.48
C VAL A 40 -25.94 22.66 -10.38
N ASP A 41 -26.24 21.43 -9.94
CA ASP A 41 -27.29 21.16 -8.94
C ASP A 41 -26.69 20.69 -7.60
N PRO A 42 -26.84 21.49 -6.52
CA PRO A 42 -26.34 21.12 -5.19
C PRO A 42 -27.01 19.85 -4.62
N ILE A 43 -28.24 19.53 -5.05
CA ILE A 43 -28.96 18.33 -4.60
C ILE A 43 -28.35 17.08 -5.26
N ALA A 44 -27.98 17.17 -6.53
CA ALA A 44 -27.29 16.08 -7.23
C ALA A 44 -25.90 15.83 -6.61
N ALA A 45 -25.18 16.88 -6.25
CA ALA A 45 -23.90 16.78 -5.54
C ALA A 45 -24.03 16.08 -4.18
N ALA A 46 -25.02 16.47 -3.37
CA ALA A 46 -25.24 15.87 -2.05
C ALA A 46 -25.61 14.37 -2.14
N ARG A 47 -26.39 13.97 -3.16
CA ARG A 47 -26.70 12.55 -3.41
C ARG A 47 -25.45 11.75 -3.79
N ALA A 48 -24.63 12.29 -4.69
CA ALA A 48 -23.37 11.65 -5.07
C ALA A 48 -22.43 11.53 -3.86
N GLU A 49 -22.32 12.59 -3.04
CA GLU A 49 -21.52 12.59 -1.83
C GLU A 49 -21.95 11.49 -0.84
N ARG A 50 -23.27 11.35 -0.64
CA ARG A 50 -23.83 10.31 0.24
C ARG A 50 -23.58 8.91 -0.31
N GLN A 51 -23.75 8.69 -1.62
CA GLN A 51 -23.46 7.39 -2.25
C GLN A 51 -22.01 6.99 -2.05
N VAL A 52 -21.06 7.86 -2.38
CA VAL A 52 -19.62 7.62 -2.18
C VAL A 52 -19.31 7.30 -0.72
N SER A 53 -19.84 8.12 0.20
CA SER A 53 -19.59 7.95 1.63
C SER A 53 -20.16 6.63 2.17
N ILE A 54 -21.34 6.21 1.70
CA ILE A 54 -21.93 4.91 2.05
C ILE A 54 -21.04 3.77 1.55
N MET A 55 -20.47 3.86 0.34
CA MET A 55 -19.59 2.81 -0.17
C MET A 55 -18.33 2.65 0.68
N PHE A 56 -17.70 3.76 1.10
CA PHE A 56 -16.54 3.71 2.00
C PHE A 56 -16.89 3.19 3.39
N LEU A 57 -18.03 3.60 3.96
CA LEU A 57 -18.49 3.07 5.24
C LEU A 57 -18.82 1.57 5.16
N LEU A 58 -19.49 1.16 4.09
CA LEU A 58 -19.84 -0.25 3.87
C LEU A 58 -18.57 -1.10 3.68
N SER A 59 -17.56 -0.57 3.01
CA SER A 59 -16.24 -1.21 2.96
C SER A 59 -15.66 -1.46 4.34
N ALA A 60 -15.64 -0.44 5.20
CA ALA A 60 -15.14 -0.59 6.57
C ALA A 60 -15.93 -1.65 7.36
N VAL A 61 -17.25 -1.70 7.17
CA VAL A 61 -18.11 -2.74 7.77
C VAL A 61 -17.71 -4.13 7.28
N PHE A 62 -17.47 -4.32 5.97
CA PHE A 62 -17.01 -5.60 5.43
C PHE A 62 -15.61 -5.98 5.91
N THR A 63 -14.72 -5.02 6.12
CA THR A 63 -13.41 -5.29 6.75
C THR A 63 -13.57 -5.79 8.18
N VAL A 64 -14.44 -5.17 8.97
CA VAL A 64 -14.75 -5.64 10.33
C VAL A 64 -15.40 -7.03 10.27
N LEU A 65 -16.31 -7.26 9.31
CA LEU A 65 -16.94 -8.56 9.12
C LEU A 65 -15.91 -9.65 8.75
N ALA A 66 -14.88 -9.33 7.97
CA ALA A 66 -13.78 -10.25 7.68
C ALA A 66 -13.06 -10.65 8.97
N MET A 67 -12.75 -9.68 9.81
CA MET A 67 -12.08 -9.90 11.09
C MET A 67 -12.95 -10.73 12.05
N VAL A 68 -14.26 -10.46 12.12
CA VAL A 68 -15.20 -11.26 12.91
C VAL A 68 -15.32 -12.67 12.36
N SER A 69 -15.41 -12.83 11.03
CA SER A 69 -15.52 -14.13 10.37
C SER A 69 -14.31 -15.01 10.63
N PHE A 70 -13.11 -14.41 10.71
CA PHE A 70 -11.87 -15.11 11.04
C PHE A 70 -11.96 -15.84 12.39
N PHE A 71 -12.51 -15.18 13.42
CA PHE A 71 -12.62 -15.77 14.76
C PHE A 71 -13.90 -16.58 15.00
N ALA A 72 -15.01 -16.20 14.35
CA ALA A 72 -16.31 -16.78 14.62
C ALA A 72 -16.57 -18.09 13.83
N ILE A 73 -15.89 -18.28 12.69
CA ILE A 73 -16.13 -19.43 11.82
C ILE A 73 -15.02 -20.47 12.02
N PRO A 74 -15.35 -21.68 12.52
CA PRO A 74 -14.35 -22.72 12.71
C PRO A 74 -13.78 -23.21 11.37
N VAL A 75 -12.48 -23.50 11.35
CA VAL A 75 -11.75 -23.95 10.15
C VAL A 75 -12.23 -25.30 9.63
N ASP A 76 -12.75 -26.15 10.50
CA ASP A 76 -13.26 -27.49 10.20
C ASP A 76 -14.69 -27.48 9.61
N LEU A 77 -15.31 -26.31 9.49
CA LEU A 77 -16.63 -26.17 8.91
C LEU A 77 -16.53 -26.15 7.38
N TYR A 78 -16.98 -27.24 6.75
CA TYR A 78 -17.09 -27.33 5.30
C TYR A 78 -18.54 -27.16 4.86
N ILE A 79 -18.75 -26.25 3.92
CA ILE A 79 -20.05 -25.99 3.31
C ILE A 79 -20.03 -26.39 1.84
N ARG A 80 -21.18 -26.86 1.36
CA ARG A 80 -21.38 -27.14 -0.06
C ARG A 80 -21.90 -25.88 -0.74
N VAL A 81 -21.11 -25.33 -1.65
CA VAL A 81 -21.47 -24.15 -2.43
C VAL A 81 -21.76 -24.57 -3.87
N PRO A 82 -22.85 -24.09 -4.49
CA PRO A 82 -23.12 -24.32 -5.91
C PRO A 82 -21.97 -23.78 -6.78
N GLY A 83 -21.35 -24.63 -7.59
CA GLY A 83 -20.18 -24.30 -8.42
C GLY A 83 -18.90 -24.97 -7.93
N PRO A 84 -18.15 -24.39 -6.97
CA PRO A 84 -16.84 -24.90 -6.55
C PRO A 84 -16.90 -26.18 -5.70
N GLY A 85 -18.10 -26.63 -5.27
CA GLY A 85 -18.26 -27.88 -4.53
C GLY A 85 -18.13 -27.70 -3.02
N VAL A 86 -17.44 -28.63 -2.35
CA VAL A 86 -17.22 -28.56 -0.89
C VAL A 86 -16.04 -27.64 -0.61
N THR A 87 -16.27 -26.58 0.17
CA THR A 87 -15.25 -25.57 0.47
C THR A 87 -15.26 -25.19 1.94
N SER A 88 -14.12 -24.73 2.45
CA SER A 88 -14.03 -24.21 3.83
C SER A 88 -14.88 -22.95 3.96
N ALA A 89 -15.81 -22.97 4.92
CA ALA A 89 -16.70 -21.83 5.19
C ALA A 89 -15.90 -20.59 5.61
N SER A 90 -14.81 -20.78 6.34
CA SER A 90 -13.94 -19.70 6.81
C SER A 90 -13.27 -18.98 5.63
N ASN A 91 -12.62 -19.72 4.73
CA ASN A 91 -11.96 -19.14 3.55
C ASN A 91 -12.94 -18.40 2.63
N LEU A 92 -14.14 -18.95 2.44
CA LEU A 92 -15.17 -18.30 1.63
C LEU A 92 -15.66 -16.99 2.28
N ALA A 93 -15.96 -17.02 3.57
CA ALA A 93 -16.42 -15.84 4.29
C ALA A 93 -15.35 -14.73 4.29
N LEU A 94 -14.08 -15.09 4.53
CA LEU A 94 -12.95 -14.18 4.47
C LEU A 94 -12.75 -13.59 3.07
N GLY A 95 -12.76 -14.44 2.05
CA GLY A 95 -12.58 -14.00 0.66
C GLY A 95 -13.69 -13.05 0.20
N ILE A 96 -14.95 -13.37 0.49
CA ILE A 96 -16.10 -12.53 0.11
C ILE A 96 -16.08 -11.21 0.87
N SER A 97 -15.88 -11.23 2.18
CA SER A 97 -15.89 -10.01 3.00
C SER A 97 -14.72 -9.08 2.62
N LEU A 98 -13.50 -9.60 2.50
CA LEU A 98 -12.34 -8.81 2.11
C LEU A 98 -12.44 -8.33 0.66
N GLY A 99 -12.90 -9.19 -0.25
CA GLY A 99 -13.14 -8.84 -1.65
C GLY A 99 -14.15 -7.72 -1.81
N LEU A 100 -15.29 -7.79 -1.10
CA LEU A 100 -16.29 -6.73 -1.09
C LEU A 100 -15.77 -5.44 -0.46
N ALA A 101 -14.97 -5.52 0.60
CA ALA A 101 -14.36 -4.35 1.22
C ALA A 101 -13.49 -3.56 0.22
N ILE A 102 -12.58 -4.25 -0.48
CA ILE A 102 -11.68 -3.63 -1.46
C ILE A 102 -12.47 -3.14 -2.67
N PHE A 103 -13.42 -3.93 -3.16
CA PHE A 103 -14.27 -3.56 -4.30
C PHE A 103 -15.06 -2.27 -4.03
N LEU A 104 -15.63 -2.11 -2.83
CA LEU A 104 -16.38 -0.92 -2.44
C LEU A 104 -15.49 0.32 -2.31
N ILE A 105 -14.24 0.17 -1.88
CA ILE A 105 -13.26 1.26 -1.91
C ILE A 105 -12.97 1.68 -3.34
N GLY A 106 -12.64 0.72 -4.22
CA GLY A 106 -12.32 1.01 -5.62
C GLY A 106 -13.47 1.68 -6.36
N THR A 107 -14.67 1.10 -6.26
CA THR A 107 -15.88 1.66 -6.90
C THR A 107 -16.29 3.00 -6.28
N GLY A 108 -16.15 3.18 -4.96
CA GLY A 108 -16.37 4.46 -4.29
C GLY A 108 -15.41 5.55 -4.77
N ALA A 109 -14.12 5.22 -4.94
CA ALA A 109 -13.11 6.13 -5.47
C ALA A 109 -13.37 6.52 -6.93
N ILE A 110 -13.75 5.56 -7.79
CA ILE A 110 -14.13 5.84 -9.17
C ILE A 110 -15.38 6.73 -9.22
N HIS A 111 -16.38 6.46 -8.38
CA HIS A 111 -17.60 7.28 -8.33
C HIS A 111 -17.31 8.70 -7.83
N TRP A 112 -16.39 8.85 -6.87
CA TRP A 112 -15.90 10.14 -6.41
C TRP A 112 -15.23 10.93 -7.54
N ALA A 113 -14.27 10.32 -8.25
CA ALA A 113 -13.56 10.96 -9.36
C ALA A 113 -14.53 11.39 -10.50
N ARG A 114 -15.51 10.54 -10.83
CA ARG A 114 -16.45 10.80 -11.95
C ARG A 114 -17.56 11.80 -11.64
N LYS A 115 -17.93 12.00 -10.37
CA LYS A 115 -19.12 12.78 -10.00
C LYS A 115 -18.85 14.02 -9.18
N LEU A 116 -17.70 14.11 -8.51
CA LEU A 116 -17.46 15.13 -7.48
C LEU A 116 -16.13 15.87 -7.67
N MET A 117 -15.19 15.28 -8.40
CA MET A 117 -13.93 15.92 -8.77
C MET A 117 -14.15 16.81 -10.01
N PRO A 118 -13.64 18.06 -10.01
CA PRO A 118 -13.59 18.91 -11.20
C PRO A 118 -12.85 18.20 -12.33
N ASP A 119 -13.26 18.50 -13.55
CA ASP A 119 -12.72 17.88 -14.77
C ASP A 119 -12.16 18.98 -15.66
N ASP A 120 -11.15 19.68 -15.15
CA ASP A 120 -10.55 20.80 -15.85
C ASP A 120 -9.53 20.28 -16.87
N GLU A 121 -9.70 20.70 -18.12
CA GLU A 121 -8.77 20.35 -19.19
C GLU A 121 -7.55 21.26 -19.08
N VAL A 122 -6.40 20.69 -18.72
CA VAL A 122 -5.15 21.43 -18.59
C VAL A 122 -4.21 21.03 -19.72
N VAL A 123 -3.74 22.02 -20.49
CA VAL A 123 -2.67 21.82 -21.49
C VAL A 123 -1.34 21.93 -20.77
N GLN A 124 -0.59 20.83 -20.70
CA GLN A 124 0.76 20.85 -20.17
C GLN A 124 1.79 20.73 -21.30
N GLU A 125 2.60 21.77 -21.45
CA GLU A 125 3.67 21.82 -22.44
C GLU A 125 4.78 20.82 -22.08
N ARG A 126 5.40 20.21 -23.11
CA ARG A 126 6.47 19.23 -22.90
C ARG A 126 7.74 19.93 -22.40
N HIS A 127 7.98 19.90 -21.10
CA HIS A 127 9.20 20.45 -20.52
C HIS A 127 10.41 19.51 -20.71
N PRO A 128 11.59 20.02 -21.09
CA PRO A 128 12.84 19.23 -21.12
C PRO A 128 13.27 18.80 -19.70
N TYR A 129 13.90 17.62 -19.58
CA TYR A 129 14.19 16.90 -18.31
C TYR A 129 15.27 17.53 -17.39
N ALA A 130 15.39 18.85 -17.31
CA ALA A 130 16.35 19.53 -16.42
C ALA A 130 15.61 20.27 -15.28
N SER A 131 15.78 19.82 -14.04
CA SER A 131 15.12 20.41 -12.88
C SER A 131 15.90 21.60 -12.30
N SER A 132 15.39 22.83 -12.46
CA SER A 132 15.86 24.03 -11.77
C SER A 132 15.17 24.20 -10.41
N LYS A 133 15.65 25.13 -9.55
CA LYS A 133 14.96 25.44 -8.28
C LYS A 133 13.54 25.98 -8.50
N GLN A 134 13.31 26.73 -9.59
CA GLN A 134 11.99 27.20 -10.01
C GLN A 134 10.99 26.05 -10.23
N ILE A 135 11.43 24.91 -10.78
CA ILE A 135 10.55 23.76 -11.03
C ILE A 135 10.03 23.14 -9.72
N ARG A 136 10.78 23.24 -8.61
CA ARG A 136 10.30 22.75 -7.32
C ARG A 136 9.16 23.60 -6.77
N GLU A 137 9.24 24.92 -6.96
CA GLU A 137 8.18 25.83 -6.54
C GLU A 137 6.92 25.64 -7.40
N SER A 138 7.07 25.45 -8.71
CA SER A 138 5.93 25.17 -9.59
C SER A 138 5.24 23.83 -9.25
N VAL A 139 6.02 22.76 -9.01
CA VAL A 139 5.46 21.46 -8.60
C VAL A 139 4.72 21.55 -7.26
N MET A 140 5.26 22.30 -6.30
CA MET A 140 4.57 22.50 -5.01
C MET A 140 3.27 23.28 -5.16
N GLN A 141 3.22 24.22 -6.11
CA GLN A 141 2.01 24.96 -6.45
C GLN A 141 0.99 24.05 -7.14
N GLU A 142 1.39 23.26 -8.14
CA GLU A 142 0.54 22.29 -8.84
C GLU A 142 -0.05 21.24 -7.86
N ILE A 143 0.75 20.71 -6.93
CA ILE A 143 0.26 19.79 -5.90
C ILE A 143 -0.81 20.45 -5.02
N ARG A 144 -0.60 21.73 -4.67
CA ARG A 144 -1.55 22.48 -3.84
C ARG A 144 -2.85 22.75 -4.60
N GLU A 145 -2.75 23.13 -5.86
CA GLU A 145 -3.90 23.38 -6.76
C GLU A 145 -4.69 22.09 -6.97
N GLY A 146 -4.05 20.98 -7.33
CA GLY A 146 -4.70 19.67 -7.45
C GLY A 146 -5.32 19.18 -6.14
N GLY A 147 -4.70 19.51 -4.99
CA GLY A 147 -5.26 19.24 -3.67
C GLY A 147 -6.56 20.00 -3.40
N VAL A 148 -6.66 21.25 -3.85
CA VAL A 148 -7.88 22.07 -3.74
C VAL A 148 -8.94 21.59 -4.71
N GLU A 149 -8.57 21.36 -5.97
CA GLU A 149 -9.45 20.88 -7.04
C GLU A 149 -10.09 19.53 -6.68
N SER A 150 -9.33 18.59 -6.11
CA SER A 150 -9.87 17.30 -5.68
C SER A 150 -11.07 17.39 -4.72
N GLY A 151 -11.30 18.56 -4.09
CA GLY A 151 -12.38 18.77 -3.14
C GLY A 151 -12.21 17.94 -1.86
N PHE A 152 -11.06 17.28 -1.68
CA PHE A 152 -10.76 16.44 -0.52
C PHE A 152 -10.78 17.25 0.78
N ALA A 153 -10.32 18.50 0.73
CA ALA A 153 -10.30 19.39 1.90
C ALA A 153 -11.70 19.87 2.31
N THR A 154 -12.57 20.15 1.35
CA THR A 154 -13.90 20.76 1.54
C THR A 154 -14.99 19.73 1.82
N ARG A 155 -14.92 18.54 1.20
CA ARG A 155 -15.93 17.47 1.36
C ARG A 155 -15.64 16.60 2.59
N LYS A 156 -16.02 17.10 3.76
CA LYS A 156 -15.70 16.49 5.07
C LYS A 156 -16.25 15.07 5.24
N ILE A 157 -17.43 14.74 4.69
CA ILE A 157 -18.06 13.43 4.89
C ILE A 157 -17.32 12.36 4.07
N VAL A 158 -17.07 12.63 2.79
CA VAL A 158 -16.28 11.75 1.91
C VAL A 158 -14.88 11.55 2.48
N ARG A 159 -14.19 12.63 2.88
CA ARG A 159 -12.87 12.51 3.48
C ARG A 159 -12.86 11.64 4.74
N ARG A 160 -13.78 11.89 5.68
CA ARG A 160 -13.84 11.12 6.94
C ARG A 160 -14.13 9.65 6.66
N SER A 161 -15.10 9.35 5.81
CA SER A 161 -15.45 7.97 5.46
C SER A 161 -14.32 7.23 4.75
N LEU A 162 -13.61 7.89 3.83
CA LEU A 162 -12.44 7.33 3.16
C LEU A 162 -11.29 7.06 4.16
N LEU A 163 -10.98 8.02 5.04
CA LEU A 163 -9.95 7.84 6.07
C LEU A 163 -10.30 6.71 7.05
N THR A 164 -11.58 6.59 7.43
CA THR A 164 -12.05 5.47 8.26
C THR A 164 -11.85 4.15 7.52
N ALA A 165 -12.24 4.06 6.25
CA ALA A 165 -12.05 2.84 5.46
C ALA A 165 -10.56 2.46 5.35
N LEU A 166 -9.69 3.43 5.03
CA LEU A 166 -8.25 3.22 4.93
C LEU A 166 -7.60 2.84 6.26
N ALA A 167 -8.06 3.40 7.38
CA ALA A 167 -7.53 3.07 8.71
C ALA A 167 -7.91 1.65 9.15
N VAL A 168 -9.11 1.18 8.78
CA VAL A 168 -9.62 -0.14 9.16
C VAL A 168 -9.10 -1.24 8.23
N LEU A 169 -8.91 -0.95 6.94
CA LEU A 169 -8.48 -1.90 5.91
C LEU A 169 -7.24 -2.76 6.26
N PRO A 170 -6.15 -2.23 6.86
CA PRO A 170 -4.97 -3.03 7.19
C PRO A 170 -5.14 -3.91 8.43
N LEU A 171 -6.17 -3.69 9.26
CA LEU A 171 -6.32 -4.41 10.53
C LEU A 171 -6.41 -5.94 10.38
N PRO A 172 -7.16 -6.51 9.40
CA PRO A 172 -7.17 -7.96 9.19
C PRO A 172 -5.79 -8.51 8.86
N ALA A 173 -4.95 -7.79 8.11
CA ALA A 173 -3.58 -8.23 7.81
C ALA A 173 -2.71 -8.32 9.07
N VAL A 174 -2.88 -7.37 10.00
CA VAL A 174 -2.20 -7.41 11.31
C VAL A 174 -2.69 -8.60 12.13
N VAL A 175 -4.00 -8.85 12.18
CA VAL A 175 -4.57 -9.99 12.92
C VAL A 175 -4.05 -11.32 12.37
N LEU A 176 -4.04 -11.48 11.04
CA LEU A 176 -3.50 -12.68 10.40
C LEU A 176 -1.99 -12.84 10.67
N ALA A 177 -1.24 -11.74 10.70
CA ALA A 177 0.19 -11.79 11.01
C ALA A 177 0.48 -12.12 12.49
N LEU A 178 -0.42 -11.78 13.42
CA LEU A 178 -0.28 -12.17 14.83
C LEU A 178 -0.50 -13.67 15.05
N ASP A 179 -1.12 -14.37 14.11
CA ASP A 179 -1.39 -15.81 14.18
C ASP A 179 -0.18 -16.69 13.79
N PHE A 180 0.99 -16.10 13.51
CA PHE A 180 2.20 -16.85 13.14
C PHE A 180 2.82 -17.69 14.27
N GLY A 181 2.26 -17.66 15.47
CA GLY A 181 2.63 -18.60 16.52
C GLY A 181 2.09 -18.20 17.89
N PRO A 182 2.02 -19.17 18.83
CA PRO A 182 1.73 -18.85 20.22
C PRO A 182 2.75 -17.83 20.72
N MET A 183 2.27 -16.81 21.45
CA MET A 183 3.17 -15.85 22.07
C MET A 183 4.17 -16.62 22.94
N PRO A 184 5.50 -16.43 22.77
CA PRO A 184 6.47 -17.13 23.58
C PRO A 184 6.31 -16.63 25.01
N GLN A 185 5.67 -17.45 25.85
CA GLN A 185 5.46 -17.15 27.26
C GLN A 185 6.80 -17.41 27.99
N ASN A 186 6.79 -18.31 28.95
CA ASN A 186 7.99 -18.72 29.67
C ASN A 186 8.64 -20.00 29.10
N GLU A 187 8.19 -20.50 27.95
CA GLU A 187 8.72 -21.71 27.28
C GLU A 187 10.25 -21.67 27.10
N LEU A 188 10.84 -20.48 26.89
CA LEU A 188 12.29 -20.30 26.75
C LEU A 188 13.03 -20.13 28.09
N ARG A 189 12.30 -19.90 29.18
CA ARG A 189 12.83 -19.72 30.53
C ARG A 189 12.77 -21.00 31.35
N GLU A 190 11.88 -21.90 30.97
CA GLU A 190 11.80 -23.23 31.54
C GLU A 190 12.74 -24.17 30.78
N THR A 191 13.43 -25.01 31.54
CA THR A 191 14.32 -26.01 30.97
C THR A 191 13.99 -27.33 31.63
N ILE A 192 14.26 -28.43 30.92
CA ILE A 192 14.17 -29.80 31.47
C ILE A 192 15.15 -30.07 32.62
N TRP A 193 16.03 -29.11 32.94
CA TRP A 193 16.98 -29.19 34.04
C TRP A 193 16.34 -28.74 35.36
N ALA A 194 16.28 -29.64 36.33
CA ALA A 194 15.83 -29.34 37.68
C ALA A 194 16.75 -29.98 38.73
N LYS A 195 16.76 -29.39 39.93
CA LYS A 195 17.54 -29.90 41.06
C LYS A 195 17.06 -31.31 41.43
N GLY A 196 17.99 -32.27 41.44
CA GLY A 196 17.71 -33.67 41.80
C GLY A 196 17.51 -34.61 40.61
N ILE A 197 17.49 -34.10 39.37
CA ILE A 197 17.45 -34.95 38.17
C ILE A 197 18.86 -35.53 37.90
N ARG A 198 18.91 -36.80 37.52
CA ARG A 198 20.16 -37.50 37.20
C ARG A 198 20.61 -37.19 35.78
N LEU A 199 21.93 -37.19 35.59
CA LEU A 199 22.56 -37.00 34.29
C LEU A 199 22.74 -38.33 33.57
N VAL A 200 22.32 -38.36 32.31
CA VAL A 200 22.45 -39.53 31.43
C VAL A 200 23.24 -39.19 30.17
N THR A 201 23.93 -40.18 29.63
CA THR A 201 24.71 -40.04 28.38
C THR A 201 23.79 -40.09 27.16
N ASP A 202 23.97 -39.18 26.22
CA ASP A 202 23.31 -39.24 24.90
C ASP A 202 24.11 -40.17 23.95
N PRO A 203 23.54 -41.18 23.27
CA PRO A 203 22.13 -41.62 23.19
C PRO A 203 21.80 -42.86 24.04
N THR A 204 22.77 -43.37 24.80
CA THR A 204 22.62 -44.67 25.51
C THR A 204 21.79 -44.58 26.78
N GLY A 205 21.48 -43.39 27.28
CA GLY A 205 20.69 -43.19 28.51
C GLY A 205 21.39 -43.68 29.78
N ARG A 206 22.69 -43.99 29.71
CA ARG A 206 23.44 -44.53 30.85
C ARG A 206 23.69 -43.42 31.88
N TYR A 207 23.36 -43.69 33.14
CA TYR A 207 23.67 -42.81 34.26
C TYR A 207 25.17 -42.54 34.37
N LEU A 208 25.51 -41.27 34.55
CA LEU A 208 26.88 -40.84 34.72
C LEU A 208 27.27 -40.82 36.20
N ARG A 209 28.39 -41.47 36.53
CA ARG A 209 28.99 -41.42 37.86
C ARG A 209 30.26 -40.57 37.83
N PRO A 210 30.65 -39.94 38.95
CA PRO A 210 31.88 -39.15 39.02
C PRO A 210 33.15 -39.95 38.66
N GLU A 211 33.14 -41.27 38.88
CA GLU A 211 34.24 -42.19 38.56
C GLU A 211 34.43 -42.47 37.05
N ASP A 212 33.43 -42.15 36.23
CA ASP A 212 33.46 -42.39 34.79
C ASP A 212 34.29 -41.35 34.00
N PHE A 213 34.79 -40.30 34.67
CA PHE A 213 35.43 -39.14 34.03
C PHE A 213 36.93 -39.06 34.31
N SER A 214 37.73 -38.89 33.26
CA SER A 214 39.15 -38.52 33.37
C SER A 214 39.32 -36.99 33.29
N VAL A 215 40.38 -36.47 33.92
CA VAL A 215 40.67 -35.02 33.90
C VAL A 215 40.93 -34.57 32.46
N GLY A 216 40.17 -33.57 32.01
CA GLY A 216 40.23 -33.03 30.64
C GLY A 216 39.28 -33.68 29.63
N SER A 217 38.43 -34.62 30.06
CA SER A 217 37.39 -35.22 29.20
C SER A 217 36.14 -34.33 29.05
N LEU A 218 35.50 -34.41 27.89
CA LEU A 218 34.20 -33.79 27.59
C LEU A 218 33.19 -34.89 27.27
N VAL A 219 32.00 -34.81 27.86
CA VAL A 219 30.90 -35.76 27.64
C VAL A 219 29.61 -34.97 27.42
N SER A 220 28.84 -35.35 26.39
CA SER A 220 27.50 -34.82 26.17
C SER A 220 26.51 -35.54 27.09
N ALA A 221 25.78 -34.77 27.89
CA ALA A 221 24.83 -35.29 28.85
C ALA A 221 23.54 -34.47 28.82
N HIS A 222 22.42 -35.13 29.10
CA HIS A 222 21.10 -34.52 29.23
C HIS A 222 20.42 -35.05 30.50
N PRO A 223 19.38 -34.37 31.01
CA PRO A 223 18.62 -34.87 32.15
C PRO A 223 17.81 -36.11 31.77
N GLU A 224 17.55 -37.00 32.73
CA GLU A 224 16.83 -38.27 32.54
C GLU A 224 15.38 -38.15 32.03
N ASN A 225 14.77 -36.95 32.12
CA ASN A 225 13.35 -36.72 31.83
C ASN A 225 13.03 -36.54 30.34
#